data_AF-A0AAW2Z5L1-F1
#
_entry.id   AF-A0AAW2Z5L1-F1
#
_cell.length_a   1.000
_cell.length_b   1.000
_cell.length_c   1.000
_cell.angle_alpha   90.00
_cell.angle_beta   90.00
_cell.angle_gamma   90.00
#
_symmetry.space_group_name_H-M   'P 1'
#
loop_
_entity.id
_entity.type
_entity.pdbx_description
1 polymer ?
#
loop_
_entity_poly.entity_id
_entity_poly.type
_entity_poly.pdbx_seq_one_letter_code
_entity_poly.pdbx_strand_id
1 'polypeptide(L)'
;MGVIPVIFFYFMGNGLGSLTTASPAEVSRVTTELGLNITYIAIASAFCGFLSNFFFSIASQLINNKIKQSYYESCIKQEVGFFDIKKGGALAHALSDDCNKATDVYSTHLQTFTQSICQVIAGFILAMVTGYAMALIALSSVPLMILIMGVFRRLLGFLATKTAMLTSDSVATANEVIGSMRTVRSMGGEEKEIERYTNNLNKVRYFALFNSLMKGLTLGPIFFFIWGAISLASWFGGQQLQAGNYTVSTFVKIFGFSVMQIIGLIQCLTVIPEFIKAQASSALLLKVILRKPGIPFRGGASPDNLVGKISFKDVTFRYPARPNVAVLKNF
;
A
#
# COMPACT_ATOMS: atom_id res chain seq x y z
N MET A 1 -10.75 3.90 15.46
CA MET A 1 -11.92 3.27 14.80
C MET A 1 -11.94 1.75 14.88
N GLY A 2 -10.81 1.02 14.81
CA GLY A 2 -10.82 -0.45 14.62
C GLY A 2 -11.76 -1.28 15.52
N VAL A 3 -11.80 -1.03 16.83
CA VAL A 3 -12.63 -1.83 17.76
C VAL A 3 -14.08 -1.34 17.86
N ILE A 4 -14.36 -0.11 17.41
CA ILE A 4 -15.67 0.53 17.57
C ILE A 4 -16.79 -0.22 16.83
N PRO A 5 -16.61 -0.66 15.56
CA PRO A 5 -17.60 -1.50 14.89
C PRO A 5 -17.92 -2.80 15.65
N VAL A 6 -16.93 -3.39 16.32
CA VAL A 6 -17.13 -4.60 17.14
C VAL A 6 -17.97 -4.26 18.38
N ILE A 7 -17.66 -3.16 19.07
CA ILE A 7 -18.43 -2.68 20.23
C ILE A 7 -19.89 -2.37 19.86
N PHE A 8 -20.12 -1.81 18.68
CA PHE A 8 -21.48 -1.55 18.18
C PHE A 8 -22.34 -2.82 18.17
N PHE A 9 -21.82 -3.94 17.66
CA PHE A 9 -22.55 -5.22 17.67
C PHE A 9 -22.77 -5.78 19.07
N TYR A 10 -21.90 -5.48 20.03
CA TYR A 10 -22.10 -5.86 21.42
C TYR A 10 -23.35 -5.19 22.02
N PHE A 11 -23.46 -3.86 21.88
CA PHE A 11 -24.60 -3.10 22.37
C PHE A 11 -25.88 -3.42 21.58
N MET A 12 -25.78 -3.54 20.26
CA MET A 12 -26.92 -3.90 19.42
C MET A 12 -27.48 -5.29 19.78
N GLY A 13 -26.60 -6.26 20.06
CA GLY A 13 -27.04 -7.58 20.51
C GLY A 13 -27.69 -7.56 21.90
N ASN A 14 -27.14 -6.83 22.87
CA ASN A 14 -27.81 -6.64 24.18
C ASN A 14 -29.20 -6.02 24.02
N GLY A 15 -29.30 -5.04 23.13
CA GLY A 15 -30.54 -4.35 22.83
C GLY A 15 -31.61 -5.22 22.22
N LEU A 16 -31.26 -5.94 21.15
CA LEU A 16 -32.19 -6.86 20.50
C LEU A 16 -32.70 -7.93 21.46
N GLY A 17 -31.80 -8.49 22.30
CA GLY A 17 -32.20 -9.46 23.33
C GLY A 17 -33.22 -8.88 24.30
N SER A 18 -32.96 -7.67 24.80
CA SER A 18 -33.86 -6.98 25.74
C SER A 18 -35.22 -6.68 25.10
N LEU A 19 -35.25 -6.32 23.81
CA LEU A 19 -36.48 -6.09 23.06
C LEU A 19 -37.31 -7.36 22.87
N THR A 20 -36.68 -8.53 22.73
CA THR A 20 -37.41 -9.80 22.59
C THR A 20 -38.08 -10.29 23.87
N THR A 21 -37.66 -9.79 25.03
CA THR A 21 -38.21 -10.15 26.34
C THR A 21 -39.03 -9.03 27.00
N ALA A 22 -39.03 -7.82 26.43
CA ALA A 22 -39.64 -6.64 27.04
C ALA A 22 -41.16 -6.56 26.82
N SER A 23 -41.87 -6.07 27.84
CA SER A 23 -43.29 -5.72 27.75
C SER A 23 -43.51 -4.46 26.87
N PRO A 24 -44.70 -4.25 26.27
CA PRO A 24 -44.95 -3.12 25.35
C PRO A 24 -44.65 -1.73 25.95
N ALA A 25 -44.75 -1.58 27.27
CA ALA A 25 -44.42 -0.34 27.98
C ALA A 25 -42.91 -0.13 28.17
N GLU A 26 -42.11 -1.20 28.26
CA GLU A 26 -40.66 -1.14 28.46
C GLU A 26 -39.88 -1.05 27.15
N VAL A 27 -40.48 -1.46 26.02
CA VAL A 27 -39.89 -1.36 24.68
C VAL A 27 -39.45 0.07 24.37
N SER A 28 -40.24 1.07 24.74
CA SER A 28 -39.88 2.49 24.53
C SER A 28 -38.60 2.86 25.30
N ARG A 29 -38.50 2.49 26.59
CA ARG A 29 -37.33 2.77 27.42
C ARG A 29 -36.07 2.09 26.90
N VAL A 30 -36.15 0.80 26.57
CA VAL A 30 -35.02 0.02 26.04
C VAL A 30 -34.54 0.57 24.69
N THR A 31 -35.47 0.97 23.82
CA THR A 31 -35.11 1.56 22.51
C THR A 31 -34.42 2.91 22.69
N THR A 32 -34.87 3.75 23.63
CA THR A 32 -34.21 5.02 23.94
C THR A 32 -32.80 4.82 24.51
N GLU A 33 -32.61 3.88 25.43
CA GLU A 33 -31.28 3.57 25.99
C GLU A 33 -30.32 3.03 24.93
N LEU A 34 -30.79 2.18 24.04
CA LEU A 34 -30.00 1.71 22.89
C LEU A 34 -29.66 2.81 21.91
N GLY A 35 -30.63 3.67 21.60
CA GLY A 35 -30.42 4.85 20.75
C GLY A 35 -29.31 5.73 21.32
N LEU A 36 -29.39 6.06 22.62
CA LEU A 36 -28.37 6.85 23.31
C LEU A 36 -26.99 6.17 23.28
N ASN A 37 -26.90 4.88 23.59
CA ASN A 37 -25.63 4.13 23.54
C ASN A 37 -25.01 4.15 22.14
N ILE A 38 -25.81 3.94 21.09
CA ILE A 38 -25.33 4.00 19.70
C ILE A 38 -24.91 5.43 19.33
N THR A 39 -25.64 6.46 19.76
CA THR A 39 -25.25 7.86 19.54
C THR A 39 -23.93 8.20 20.25
N TYR A 40 -23.72 7.78 21.50
CA TYR A 40 -22.45 7.98 22.20
C TYR A 40 -21.29 7.29 21.50
N ILE A 41 -21.49 6.06 21.03
CA ILE A 41 -20.49 5.34 20.22
C ILE A 41 -20.21 6.09 18.92
N ALA A 42 -21.24 6.62 18.24
CA ALA A 42 -21.08 7.38 17.01
C ALA A 42 -20.26 8.66 17.22
N ILE A 43 -20.56 9.43 18.28
CA ILE A 43 -19.81 10.65 18.64
C ILE A 43 -18.36 10.30 18.99
N ALA A 44 -18.15 9.28 19.83
CA ALA A 44 -16.82 8.81 20.20
C ALA A 44 -16.04 8.33 18.97
N SER A 45 -16.73 7.67 18.02
CA SER A 45 -16.16 7.24 16.76
C SER A 45 -15.71 8.44 15.94
N ALA A 46 -16.58 9.43 15.70
CA ALA A 46 -16.27 10.60 14.91
C ALA A 46 -15.05 11.34 15.47
N PHE A 47 -15.00 11.52 16.80
CA PHE A 47 -13.87 12.15 17.48
C PHE A 47 -12.58 11.32 17.33
N CYS A 48 -12.60 10.02 17.66
CA CYS A 48 -11.43 9.16 17.54
C CYS A 48 -10.94 9.03 16.09
N GLY A 49 -11.86 8.99 15.12
CA GLY A 49 -11.56 8.95 13.71
C GLY A 49 -10.89 10.24 13.23
N PHE A 50 -11.42 11.39 13.67
CA PHE A 50 -10.80 12.69 13.38
C PHE A 50 -9.37 12.75 13.95
N LEU A 51 -9.18 12.44 15.24
CA LEU A 51 -7.85 12.46 15.86
C LEU A 51 -6.88 11.52 15.14
N SER A 52 -7.30 10.28 14.86
CA SER A 52 -6.46 9.30 14.15
C SER A 52 -6.03 9.86 12.79
N ASN A 53 -6.97 10.26 11.93
CA ASN A 53 -6.64 10.76 10.60
C ASN A 53 -5.77 12.02 10.67
N PHE A 54 -6.05 12.93 11.59
CA PHE A 54 -5.30 14.17 11.78
C PHE A 54 -3.84 13.90 12.16
N PHE A 55 -3.60 13.09 13.19
CA PHE A 55 -2.23 12.77 13.63
C PHE A 55 -1.44 11.96 12.59
N PHE A 56 -2.06 10.95 11.96
CA PHE A 56 -1.38 10.18 10.91
C PHE A 56 -1.07 11.04 9.67
N SER A 57 -1.98 11.95 9.29
CA SER A 57 -1.74 12.86 8.17
C SER A 57 -0.61 13.85 8.45
N ILE A 58 -0.59 14.47 9.64
CA ILE A 58 0.52 15.36 10.04
C ILE A 58 1.84 14.58 10.09
N ALA A 59 1.87 13.41 10.71
CA ALA A 59 3.06 12.58 10.79
C ALA A 59 3.60 12.24 9.40
N SER A 60 2.72 11.84 8.47
CA SER A 60 3.12 11.56 7.08
C SER A 60 3.69 12.78 6.37
N GLN A 61 3.09 13.96 6.53
CA GLN A 61 3.59 15.20 5.92
C GLN A 61 4.97 15.60 6.48
N LEU A 62 5.16 15.49 7.80
CA LEU A 62 6.45 15.79 8.45
C LEU A 62 7.55 14.84 7.94
N ILE A 63 7.23 13.54 7.84
CA ILE A 63 8.16 12.53 7.31
C ILE A 63 8.46 12.81 5.83
N ASN A 64 7.45 13.11 5.01
CA ASN A 64 7.62 13.42 3.59
C ASN A 64 8.53 14.62 3.38
N ASN A 65 8.30 15.71 4.12
CA ASN A 65 9.14 16.91 4.06
C ASN A 65 10.59 16.59 4.46
N LYS A 66 10.80 15.80 5.52
CA LYS A 66 12.14 15.44 5.97
C LYS A 66 12.88 14.56 4.96
N ILE A 67 12.19 13.60 4.34
CA ILE A 67 12.74 12.75 3.28
C ILE A 67 13.10 13.60 2.06
N LYS A 68 12.19 14.45 1.59
CA LYS A 68 12.44 15.35 0.45
C LYS A 68 13.63 16.27 0.70
N GLN A 69 13.71 16.88 1.88
CA GLN A 69 14.85 17.71 2.26
C GLN A 69 16.15 16.90 2.23
N SER A 70 16.19 15.74 2.90
CA SER A 70 17.40 14.92 3.00
C SER A 70 17.84 14.37 1.64
N TYR A 71 16.89 13.99 0.79
CA TYR A 71 17.14 13.54 -0.58
C TYR A 71 17.70 14.66 -1.43
N TYR A 72 17.08 15.85 -1.40
CA TYR A 72 17.53 17.01 -2.15
C TYR A 72 18.93 17.47 -1.71
N GLU A 73 19.19 17.57 -0.41
CA GLU A 73 20.51 17.88 0.13
C GLU A 73 21.56 16.85 -0.30
N SER A 74 21.20 15.57 -0.31
CA SER A 74 22.10 14.50 -0.73
C SER A 74 22.39 14.56 -2.24
N CYS A 75 21.40 14.92 -3.06
CA CYS A 75 21.59 15.14 -4.50
C CYS A 75 22.59 16.25 -4.80
N ILE A 76 22.47 17.42 -4.15
CA ILE A 76 23.38 18.56 -4.38
C ILE A 76 24.81 18.25 -3.96
N LYS A 77 25.00 17.42 -2.93
CA LYS A 77 26.33 17.03 -2.44
C LYS A 77 27.04 16.00 -3.35
N GLN A 78 26.38 15.44 -4.37
CA GLN A 78 27.00 14.47 -5.27
C GLN A 78 27.93 15.15 -6.29
N GLU A 79 28.99 14.45 -6.69
CA GLU A 79 29.92 14.91 -7.72
C GLU A 79 29.31 14.88 -9.14
N VAL A 80 29.87 15.66 -10.07
CA VAL A 80 29.36 15.78 -11.46
C VAL A 80 29.26 14.41 -12.16
N GLY A 81 30.21 13.51 -11.93
CA GLY A 81 30.20 12.16 -12.51
C GLY A 81 28.97 11.32 -12.13
N PHE A 82 28.29 11.62 -11.02
CA PHE A 82 27.01 11.02 -10.67
C PHE A 82 25.90 11.41 -11.66
N PHE A 83 25.87 12.69 -12.04
CA PHE A 83 24.88 13.24 -12.97
C PHE A 83 25.15 12.85 -14.43
N ASP A 84 26.40 12.50 -14.77
CA ASP A 84 26.74 11.91 -16.07
C ASP A 84 26.13 10.51 -16.25
N ILE A 85 25.94 9.76 -15.16
CA ILE A 85 25.37 8.41 -15.16
C ILE A 85 23.85 8.45 -14.93
N LYS A 86 23.39 9.26 -13.96
CA LYS A 86 21.97 9.39 -13.62
C LYS A 86 21.37 10.66 -14.21
N LYS A 87 20.39 10.50 -15.11
CA LYS A 87 19.65 11.60 -15.71
C LYS A 87 18.90 12.44 -14.67
N GLY A 88 18.99 13.76 -14.78
CA GLY A 88 18.31 14.72 -13.88
C GLY A 88 16.80 14.53 -13.79
N GLY A 89 16.12 14.20 -14.91
CA GLY A 89 14.68 13.93 -14.91
C GLY A 89 14.26 12.75 -14.02
N ALA A 90 15.08 11.71 -13.92
CA ALA A 90 14.82 10.58 -13.03
C ALA A 90 14.98 10.97 -11.55
N LEU A 91 15.93 11.86 -11.24
CA LEU A 91 16.13 12.37 -9.87
C LEU A 91 14.98 13.29 -9.44
N ALA A 92 14.46 14.11 -10.35
CA ALA A 92 13.29 14.96 -10.12
C ALA A 92 12.02 14.14 -9.93
N HIS A 93 11.81 13.11 -10.77
CA HIS A 93 10.71 12.16 -10.59
C HIS A 93 10.79 11.46 -9.22
N ALA A 94 11.96 11.00 -8.82
CA ALA A 94 12.16 10.37 -7.52
C ALA A 94 11.84 11.33 -6.35
N LEU A 95 12.22 12.62 -6.46
CA LEU A 95 11.94 13.64 -5.45
C LEU A 95 10.43 13.87 -5.26
N SER A 96 9.63 13.77 -6.32
CA SER A 96 8.17 13.93 -6.25
C SER A 96 7.46 12.60 -5.96
N ASP A 97 7.46 11.69 -6.93
CA ASP A 97 6.61 10.50 -6.93
C ASP A 97 7.08 9.42 -5.96
N ASP A 98 8.38 9.11 -5.98
CA ASP A 98 8.90 8.02 -5.14
C ASP A 98 8.89 8.43 -3.66
N CYS A 99 9.15 9.71 -3.36
CA CYS A 99 8.95 10.27 -2.02
C CYS A 99 7.51 10.14 -1.54
N ASN A 100 6.53 10.51 -2.38
CA ASN A 100 5.12 10.41 -2.02
C ASN A 100 4.70 8.95 -1.79
N LYS A 101 5.06 8.04 -2.71
CA LYS A 101 4.79 6.59 -2.56
C LYS A 101 5.43 6.00 -1.29
N ALA A 102 6.63 6.44 -0.93
CA ALA A 102 7.29 6.01 0.29
C ALA A 102 6.56 6.49 1.55
N THR A 103 5.94 7.68 1.50
CA THR A 103 5.31 8.31 2.68
C THR A 103 3.83 8.04 2.82
N ASP A 104 3.13 7.74 1.72
CA ASP A 104 1.69 7.45 1.71
C ASP A 104 1.35 6.27 2.63
N VAL A 105 2.28 5.33 2.75
CA VAL A 105 2.15 4.20 3.66
C VAL A 105 2.00 4.63 5.13
N TYR A 106 2.67 5.70 5.56
CA TYR A 106 2.56 6.21 6.92
C TYR A 106 1.28 7.02 7.18
N SER A 107 0.57 7.46 6.14
CA SER A 107 -0.67 8.22 6.30
C SER A 107 -1.87 7.28 6.43
N THR A 108 -2.32 6.71 5.32
CA THR A 108 -3.62 6.02 5.23
C THR A 108 -3.47 4.52 5.47
N HIS A 109 -2.44 3.91 4.87
CA HIS A 109 -2.26 2.47 4.90
C HIS A 109 -1.89 1.95 6.29
N LEU A 110 -0.96 2.59 6.99
CA LEU A 110 -0.59 2.20 8.36
C LEU A 110 -1.76 2.37 9.33
N GLN A 111 -2.54 3.44 9.17
CA GLN A 111 -3.76 3.66 9.94
C GLN A 111 -4.76 2.53 9.70
N THR A 112 -5.10 2.25 8.44
CA THR A 112 -6.04 1.18 8.09
C THR A 112 -5.53 -0.16 8.62
N PHE A 113 -4.27 -0.50 8.38
CA PHE A 113 -3.67 -1.76 8.85
C PHE A 113 -3.77 -1.94 10.37
N THR A 114 -3.41 -0.90 11.14
CA THR A 114 -3.50 -0.93 12.61
C THR A 114 -4.95 -1.10 13.06
N GLN A 115 -5.88 -0.35 12.46
CA GLN A 115 -7.31 -0.45 12.78
C GLN A 115 -7.86 -1.85 12.46
N SER A 116 -7.54 -2.38 11.30
CA SER A 116 -7.99 -3.69 10.84
C SER A 116 -7.42 -4.82 11.70
N ILE A 117 -6.15 -4.76 12.12
CA ILE A 117 -5.59 -5.74 13.06
C ILE A 117 -6.32 -5.71 14.40
N CYS A 118 -6.52 -4.52 14.98
CA CYS A 118 -7.27 -4.38 16.23
C CYS A 118 -8.70 -4.93 16.09
N GLN A 119 -9.34 -4.70 14.94
CA GLN A 119 -10.68 -5.22 14.64
C GLN A 119 -10.70 -6.75 14.55
N VAL A 120 -9.71 -7.37 13.89
CA VAL A 120 -9.60 -8.84 13.80
C VAL A 120 -9.38 -9.45 15.19
N ILE A 121 -8.45 -8.90 15.97
CA ILE A 121 -8.12 -9.44 17.31
C ILE A 121 -9.31 -9.28 18.26
N ALA A 122 -9.90 -8.09 18.34
CA ALA A 122 -11.04 -7.83 19.22
C ALA A 122 -12.27 -8.65 18.82
N GLY A 123 -12.58 -8.72 17.51
CA GLY A 123 -13.67 -9.54 16.99
C GLY A 123 -13.47 -11.03 17.28
N PHE A 124 -12.26 -11.54 17.12
CA PHE A 124 -11.94 -12.94 17.42
C PHE A 124 -12.10 -13.27 18.91
N ILE A 125 -11.52 -12.46 19.80
CA ILE A 125 -11.58 -12.68 21.25
C ILE A 125 -13.04 -12.64 21.72
N LEU A 126 -13.80 -11.62 21.31
CA LEU A 126 -15.19 -11.46 21.73
C LEU A 126 -16.10 -12.55 21.14
N ALA A 127 -15.84 -13.02 19.92
CA ALA A 127 -16.57 -14.15 19.33
C ALA A 127 -16.28 -15.46 20.08
N MET A 128 -15.01 -15.74 20.42
CA MET A 128 -14.64 -16.94 21.17
C MET A 128 -15.23 -16.97 22.58
N VAL A 129 -15.27 -15.82 23.27
CA VAL A 129 -15.85 -15.71 24.63
C VAL A 129 -17.37 -15.87 24.62
N THR A 130 -18.05 -15.36 23.60
CA THR A 130 -19.54 -15.41 23.53
C THR A 130 -20.07 -16.72 22.98
N GLY A 131 -19.38 -17.35 22.02
CA GLY A 131 -19.78 -18.65 21.48
C GLY A 131 -18.74 -19.24 20.53
N TYR A 132 -17.97 -20.19 21.04
CA TYR A 132 -16.85 -20.82 20.33
C TYR A 132 -17.27 -21.54 19.04
N ALA A 133 -18.46 -22.16 18.99
CA ALA A 133 -18.88 -22.99 17.86
C ALA A 133 -19.06 -22.17 16.56
N MET A 134 -19.69 -21.00 16.64
CA MET A 134 -19.85 -20.11 15.46
C MET A 134 -18.54 -19.41 15.09
N ALA A 135 -17.72 -19.04 16.09
CA ALA A 135 -16.41 -18.45 15.85
C ALA A 135 -15.47 -19.41 15.10
N LEU A 136 -15.52 -20.71 15.41
CA LEU A 136 -14.74 -21.75 14.70
C LEU A 136 -15.19 -21.92 13.25
N ILE A 137 -16.50 -21.82 12.96
CA ILE A 137 -17.01 -21.87 11.57
C ILE A 137 -16.44 -20.70 10.77
N ALA A 138 -16.47 -19.48 11.32
CA ALA A 138 -15.86 -18.32 10.68
C ALA A 138 -14.34 -18.50 10.49
N LEU A 139 -13.64 -19.03 11.49
CA LEU A 139 -12.20 -19.27 11.44
C LEU A 139 -11.82 -20.31 10.37
N SER A 140 -12.66 -21.31 10.11
CA SER A 140 -12.41 -22.36 9.11
C SER A 140 -12.31 -21.82 7.67
N SER A 141 -12.88 -20.63 7.40
CA SER A 141 -12.77 -19.95 6.10
C SER A 141 -11.38 -19.36 5.84
N VAL A 142 -10.68 -18.94 6.89
CA VAL A 142 -9.36 -18.30 6.80
C VAL A 142 -8.28 -19.17 6.14
N PRO A 143 -8.05 -20.44 6.56
CA PRO A 143 -7.05 -21.29 5.92
C PRO A 143 -7.37 -21.59 4.45
N LEU A 144 -8.65 -21.71 4.08
CA LEU A 144 -9.06 -21.88 2.68
C LEU A 144 -8.69 -20.66 1.83
N MET A 145 -8.90 -19.44 2.36
CA MET A 145 -8.50 -18.20 1.69
C MET A 145 -6.97 -18.13 1.53
N ILE A 146 -6.21 -18.48 2.58
CA ILE A 146 -4.74 -18.52 2.53
C ILE A 146 -4.26 -19.51 1.47
N LEU A 147 -4.90 -20.68 1.37
CA LEU A 147 -4.55 -21.69 0.38
C LEU A 147 -4.76 -21.16 -1.05
N ILE A 148 -5.89 -20.53 -1.34
CA ILE A 148 -6.18 -19.95 -2.67
C ILE A 148 -5.13 -18.87 -3.00
N MET A 149 -4.86 -17.96 -2.07
CA MET A 149 -3.83 -16.94 -2.26
C MET A 149 -2.45 -17.57 -2.50
N GLY A 150 -2.11 -18.63 -1.76
CA GLY A 150 -0.84 -19.35 -1.89
C GLY A 150 -0.66 -20.00 -3.27
N VAL A 151 -1.71 -20.66 -3.79
CA VAL A 151 -1.71 -21.33 -5.09
C VAL A 151 -1.47 -20.32 -6.23
N PHE A 152 -2.20 -19.21 -6.23
CA PHE A 152 -2.11 -18.21 -7.31
C PHE A 152 -0.95 -17.20 -7.14
N ARG A 153 -0.28 -17.17 -5.98
CA ARG A 153 0.78 -16.19 -5.65
C ARG A 153 1.89 -16.13 -6.70
N ARG A 154 2.44 -17.28 -7.08
CA ARG A 154 3.59 -17.34 -8.02
C ARG A 154 3.19 -16.85 -9.41
N LEU A 155 2.04 -17.30 -9.90
CA LEU A 155 1.53 -16.94 -11.22
C LEU A 155 1.22 -15.44 -11.30
N LEU A 156 0.49 -14.90 -10.32
CA LEU A 156 0.18 -13.47 -10.24
C LEU A 156 1.44 -12.62 -10.12
N GLY A 157 2.41 -13.04 -9.31
CA GLY A 157 3.70 -12.35 -9.18
C GLY A 157 4.49 -12.31 -10.48
N PHE A 158 4.54 -13.43 -11.21
CA PHE A 158 5.20 -13.51 -12.51
C PHE A 158 4.53 -12.60 -13.54
N LEU A 159 3.21 -12.66 -13.67
CA LEU A 159 2.45 -11.84 -14.61
C LEU A 159 2.57 -10.35 -14.30
N ALA A 160 2.44 -9.95 -13.03
CA ALA A 160 2.60 -8.57 -12.61
C ALA A 160 4.01 -8.04 -12.94
N THR A 161 5.05 -8.83 -12.68
CA THR A 161 6.44 -8.46 -13.00
C THR A 161 6.65 -8.33 -14.50
N LYS A 162 6.13 -9.28 -15.29
CA LYS A 162 6.25 -9.26 -16.74
C LYS A 162 5.51 -8.07 -17.37
N THR A 163 4.30 -7.76 -16.90
CA THR A 163 3.56 -6.58 -17.32
C THR A 163 4.33 -5.30 -16.99
N ALA A 164 4.85 -5.17 -15.76
CA ALA A 164 5.62 -3.99 -15.35
C ALA A 164 6.89 -3.77 -16.20
N MET A 165 7.60 -4.85 -16.52
CA MET A 165 8.78 -4.80 -17.41
C MET A 165 8.42 -4.29 -18.81
N LEU A 166 7.39 -4.88 -19.45
CA LEU A 166 6.95 -4.45 -20.79
C LEU A 166 6.42 -3.01 -20.82
N THR A 167 5.76 -2.58 -19.74
CA THR A 167 5.34 -1.19 -19.58
C THR A 167 6.55 -0.26 -19.48
N SER A 168 7.58 -0.63 -18.71
CA SER A 168 8.82 0.14 -18.62
C SER A 168 9.52 0.28 -19.97
N ASP A 169 9.56 -0.79 -20.78
CA ASP A 169 10.14 -0.75 -22.13
C ASP A 169 9.35 0.19 -23.07
N SER A 170 8.03 0.21 -22.93
CA SER A 170 7.15 1.12 -23.68
C SER A 170 7.41 2.58 -23.29
N VAL A 171 7.53 2.86 -21.99
CA VAL A 171 7.88 4.20 -21.48
C VAL A 171 9.28 4.63 -21.95
N ALA A 172 10.25 3.72 -21.99
CA ALA A 172 11.58 4.00 -22.52
C ALA A 172 11.53 4.37 -24.00
N THR A 173 10.75 3.63 -24.80
CA THR A 173 10.53 3.92 -26.23
C THR A 173 9.87 5.30 -26.42
N ALA A 174 8.84 5.62 -25.63
CA ALA A 174 8.19 6.93 -25.69
C ALA A 174 9.16 8.08 -25.36
N ASN A 175 9.98 7.92 -24.31
CA ASN A 175 10.99 8.90 -23.95
C ASN A 175 12.06 9.10 -25.03
N GLU A 176 12.45 8.03 -25.74
CA GLU A 176 13.38 8.10 -26.88
C GLU A 176 12.81 8.93 -28.03
N VAL A 177 11.57 8.62 -28.45
CA VAL A 177 10.88 9.26 -29.57
C VAL A 177 10.59 10.73 -29.26
N ILE A 178 10.01 11.02 -28.10
CA ILE A 178 9.67 12.40 -27.69
C ILE A 178 10.95 13.22 -27.49
N GLY A 179 11.99 12.63 -26.87
CA GLY A 179 13.28 13.29 -26.69
C GLY A 179 13.99 13.61 -28.01
N SER A 180 13.68 12.87 -29.08
CA SER A 180 14.29 12.99 -30.40
C SER A 180 13.29 13.48 -31.47
N MET A 181 12.23 14.18 -31.07
CA MET A 181 11.11 14.52 -31.97
C MET A 181 11.55 15.27 -33.23
N ARG A 182 12.57 16.13 -33.13
CA ARG A 182 13.12 16.85 -34.30
C ARG A 182 13.66 15.89 -35.36
N THR A 183 14.35 14.82 -34.95
CA THR A 183 14.88 13.79 -35.84
C THR A 183 13.77 12.95 -36.46
N VAL A 184 12.75 12.61 -35.66
CA VAL A 184 11.58 11.86 -36.17
C VAL A 184 10.89 12.67 -37.26
N ARG A 185 10.64 13.97 -37.03
CA ARG A 185 10.06 14.88 -38.01
C ARG A 185 10.93 15.05 -39.25
N SER A 186 12.24 15.23 -39.10
CA SER A 186 13.13 15.44 -40.25
C SER A 186 13.26 14.19 -41.14
N MET A 187 13.02 13.00 -40.58
CA MET A 187 13.11 11.72 -41.29
C MET A 187 11.74 11.19 -41.75
N GLY A 188 10.63 11.90 -41.48
CA GLY A 188 9.27 11.43 -41.79
C GLY A 188 8.90 10.10 -41.12
N GLY A 189 9.44 9.84 -39.92
CA GLY A 189 9.36 8.55 -39.24
C GLY A 189 8.16 8.36 -38.31
N GLU A 190 7.19 9.27 -38.30
CA GLU A 190 6.10 9.31 -37.32
C GLU A 190 5.25 8.03 -37.33
N GLU A 191 4.81 7.57 -38.51
CA GLU A 191 3.99 6.37 -38.63
C GLU A 191 4.72 5.12 -38.14
N LYS A 192 6.03 5.02 -38.45
CA LYS A 192 6.87 3.90 -38.02
C LYS A 192 7.02 3.85 -36.50
N GLU A 193 7.22 4.99 -35.84
CA GLU A 193 7.32 5.03 -34.37
C GLU A 193 5.95 4.81 -33.71
N ILE A 194 4.84 5.26 -34.32
CA ILE A 194 3.48 4.93 -33.87
C ILE A 194 3.24 3.43 -33.93
N GLU A 195 3.61 2.77 -35.03
CA GLU A 195 3.46 1.32 -35.19
C GLU A 195 4.32 0.56 -34.17
N ARG A 196 5.59 0.96 -34.00
CA ARG A 196 6.50 0.38 -33.00
C ARG A 196 5.93 0.49 -31.59
N TYR A 197 5.42 1.66 -31.20
CA TYR A 197 4.81 1.86 -29.89
C TYR A 197 3.53 1.04 -29.73
N THR A 198 2.69 0.98 -30.77
CA THR A 198 1.46 0.19 -30.79
C THR A 198 1.75 -1.31 -30.61
N ASN A 199 2.79 -1.82 -31.26
CA ASN A 199 3.23 -3.21 -31.11
C ASN A 199 3.72 -3.52 -29.69
N ASN A 200 4.40 -2.58 -29.04
CA ASN A 200 4.78 -2.70 -27.63
C ASN A 200 3.54 -2.73 -26.72
N LEU A 201 2.58 -1.84 -26.96
CA LEU A 201 1.31 -1.81 -26.21
C LEU A 201 0.49 -3.09 -26.37
N ASN A 202 0.48 -3.70 -27.56
CA ASN A 202 -0.22 -4.96 -27.79
C ASN A 202 0.33 -6.10 -26.92
N LYS A 203 1.66 -6.16 -26.73
CA LYS A 203 2.30 -7.12 -25.81
C LYS A 203 1.92 -6.84 -24.36
N VAL A 204 1.97 -5.56 -23.94
CA VAL A 204 1.53 -5.16 -22.60
C VAL A 204 0.07 -5.58 -22.37
N ARG A 205 -0.81 -5.31 -23.34
CA ARG A 205 -2.24 -5.64 -23.28
C ARG A 205 -2.48 -7.13 -23.06
N TYR A 206 -1.78 -8.00 -23.79
CA TYR A 206 -1.95 -9.45 -23.66
C TYR A 206 -1.65 -9.94 -22.23
N PHE A 207 -0.49 -9.57 -21.69
CA PHE A 207 -0.12 -9.96 -20.32
C PHE A 207 -0.98 -9.26 -19.27
N ALA A 208 -1.36 -8.00 -19.48
CA ALA A 208 -2.23 -7.26 -18.58
C ALA A 208 -3.64 -7.88 -18.52
N LEU A 209 -4.22 -8.28 -19.65
CA LEU A 209 -5.51 -8.94 -19.73
C LEU A 209 -5.47 -10.27 -18.97
N PHE A 210 -4.44 -11.09 -19.23
CA PHE A 210 -4.26 -12.37 -18.55
C PHE A 210 -4.04 -12.18 -17.04
N ASN A 211 -3.24 -11.19 -16.62
CA ASN A 211 -3.07 -10.84 -15.21
C ASN A 211 -4.39 -10.42 -14.56
N SER A 212 -5.20 -9.59 -15.24
CA SER A 212 -6.52 -9.17 -14.75
C SER A 212 -7.49 -10.33 -14.62
N LEU A 213 -7.51 -11.24 -15.59
CA LEU A 213 -8.32 -12.46 -15.53
C LEU A 213 -7.90 -13.34 -14.35
N MET A 214 -6.59 -13.57 -14.16
CA MET A 214 -6.08 -14.37 -13.05
C MET A 214 -6.38 -13.72 -11.69
N LYS A 215 -6.32 -12.39 -11.59
CA LYS A 215 -6.74 -11.65 -10.39
C LYS A 215 -8.22 -11.89 -10.09
N GLY A 216 -9.09 -11.81 -11.12
CA GLY A 216 -10.51 -12.11 -10.98
C GLY A 216 -10.77 -13.55 -10.51
N LEU A 217 -10.09 -14.52 -11.12
CA LEU A 217 -10.17 -15.94 -10.70
C LEU A 217 -9.62 -16.21 -9.30
N THR A 218 -8.76 -15.33 -8.76
CA THR A 218 -8.27 -15.45 -7.38
C THR A 218 -9.24 -14.81 -6.40
N LEU A 219 -9.73 -13.60 -6.71
CA LEU A 219 -10.61 -12.83 -5.81
C LEU A 219 -12.03 -13.39 -5.73
N GLY A 220 -12.57 -13.93 -6.84
CA GLY A 220 -13.92 -14.50 -6.87
C GLY A 220 -14.14 -15.61 -5.84
N PRO A 221 -13.32 -16.67 -5.84
CA PRO A 221 -13.38 -17.73 -4.83
C PRO A 221 -13.21 -17.21 -3.40
N ILE A 222 -12.31 -16.24 -3.18
CA ILE A 222 -12.09 -15.61 -1.87
C ILE A 222 -13.40 -14.98 -1.36
N PHE A 223 -14.10 -14.20 -2.18
CA PHE A 223 -15.39 -13.62 -1.81
C PHE A 223 -16.48 -14.68 -1.61
N PHE A 224 -16.50 -15.73 -2.44
CA PHE A 224 -17.42 -16.85 -2.26
C PHE A 224 -17.23 -17.52 -0.90
N PHE A 225 -15.99 -17.80 -0.47
CA PHE A 225 -15.74 -18.38 0.84
C PHE A 225 -16.06 -17.43 2.00
N ILE A 226 -15.83 -16.12 1.85
CA ILE A 226 -16.24 -15.12 2.85
C ILE A 226 -17.76 -15.14 3.06
N TRP A 227 -18.53 -14.93 1.99
CA TRP A 227 -19.98 -14.84 2.09
C TRP A 227 -20.61 -16.20 2.40
N GLY A 228 -20.03 -17.29 1.88
CA GLY A 228 -20.41 -18.65 2.21
C GLY A 228 -20.19 -18.97 3.70
N ALA A 229 -19.07 -18.54 4.29
CA ALA A 229 -18.80 -18.72 5.72
C ALA A 229 -19.78 -17.91 6.58
N ILE A 230 -20.08 -16.66 6.20
CA ILE A 230 -21.10 -15.84 6.88
C ILE A 230 -22.48 -16.50 6.78
N SER A 231 -22.85 -17.03 5.62
CA SER A 231 -24.11 -17.74 5.40
C SER A 231 -24.22 -19.01 6.24
N LEU A 232 -23.18 -19.87 6.22
CA LEU A 232 -23.11 -21.08 7.03
C LEU A 232 -23.14 -20.79 8.53
N ALA A 233 -22.40 -19.77 8.98
CA ALA A 233 -22.43 -19.32 10.36
C ALA A 233 -23.84 -18.85 10.75
N SER A 234 -24.50 -18.09 9.88
CA SER A 234 -25.88 -17.63 10.11
C SER A 234 -26.88 -18.79 10.20
N TRP A 235 -26.77 -19.77 9.29
CA TRP A 235 -27.62 -20.96 9.29
C TRP A 235 -27.42 -21.79 10.56
N PHE A 236 -26.17 -22.07 10.94
CA PHE A 236 -25.86 -22.79 12.17
C PHE A 236 -26.31 -22.03 13.42
N GLY A 237 -26.13 -20.71 13.45
CA GLY A 237 -26.63 -19.87 14.54
C GLY A 237 -28.15 -19.85 14.65
N GLY A 238 -28.86 -19.89 13.51
CA GLY A 238 -30.32 -20.05 13.48
C GLY A 238 -30.79 -21.39 14.05
N GLN A 239 -30.09 -22.49 13.71
CA GLN A 239 -30.37 -23.81 14.31
C GLN A 239 -30.14 -23.82 15.83
N GLN A 240 -29.08 -23.17 16.31
CA GLN A 240 -28.82 -23.06 17.76
C GLN A 240 -29.80 -22.16 18.50
N LEU A 241 -30.34 -21.15 17.82
CA LEU A 241 -31.45 -20.33 18.33
C LEU A 241 -32.73 -21.17 18.46
N GLN A 242 -33.04 -21.99 17.45
CA GLN A 242 -34.19 -22.90 17.46
C GLN A 242 -34.07 -23.98 18.55
N ALA A 243 -32.86 -24.51 18.77
CA ALA A 243 -32.57 -25.48 19.82
C ALA A 243 -32.59 -24.88 21.24
N GLY A 244 -32.75 -23.56 21.39
CA GLY A 244 -32.73 -22.87 22.68
C GLY A 244 -31.34 -22.72 23.32
N ASN A 245 -30.27 -23.14 22.63
CA ASN A 245 -28.89 -23.05 23.11
C ASN A 245 -28.37 -21.60 23.09
N TYR A 246 -28.84 -20.78 22.14
CA TYR A 246 -28.49 -19.36 22.04
C TYR A 246 -29.72 -18.47 22.19
N THR A 247 -29.53 -17.29 22.77
CA THR A 247 -30.50 -16.20 22.73
C THR A 247 -30.31 -15.36 21.47
N VAL A 248 -31.33 -14.61 21.07
CA VAL A 248 -31.24 -13.64 19.96
C VAL A 248 -30.07 -12.66 20.19
N SER A 249 -29.83 -12.27 21.45
CA SER A 249 -28.69 -11.42 21.83
C SER A 249 -27.35 -12.05 21.46
N THR A 250 -27.13 -13.30 21.89
CA THR A 250 -25.88 -14.02 21.67
C THR A 250 -25.63 -14.24 20.19
N PHE A 251 -26.68 -14.58 19.42
CA PHE A 251 -26.59 -14.76 17.97
C PHE A 251 -26.13 -13.47 17.25
N VAL A 252 -26.80 -12.34 17.51
CA VAL A 252 -26.48 -11.06 16.86
C VAL A 252 -25.07 -10.59 17.18
N LYS A 253 -24.60 -10.78 18.42
CA LYS A 253 -23.23 -10.46 18.82
C LYS A 253 -22.21 -11.29 18.05
N ILE A 254 -22.34 -12.62 18.09
CA ILE A 254 -21.37 -13.51 17.44
C ILE A 254 -21.35 -13.29 15.93
N PHE A 255 -22.52 -13.13 15.31
CA PHE A 255 -22.64 -12.79 13.90
C PHE A 255 -21.90 -11.49 13.57
N GLY A 256 -22.18 -10.42 14.31
CA GLY A 256 -21.54 -9.13 14.15
C GLY A 256 -20.02 -9.15 14.31
N PHE A 257 -19.54 -9.81 15.37
CA PHE A 257 -18.10 -9.96 15.62
C PHE A 257 -17.40 -10.71 14.50
N SER A 258 -18.02 -11.79 13.99
CA SER A 258 -17.49 -12.60 12.89
C SER A 258 -17.43 -11.82 11.58
N VAL A 259 -18.49 -11.06 11.24
CA VAL A 259 -18.50 -10.23 10.03
C VAL A 259 -17.45 -9.13 10.11
N MET A 260 -17.34 -8.45 11.26
CA MET A 260 -16.33 -7.42 11.47
C MET A 260 -14.90 -7.98 11.44
N GLN A 261 -14.68 -9.18 11.97
CA GLN A 261 -13.40 -9.87 11.87
C GLN A 261 -13.02 -10.13 10.40
N ILE A 262 -13.94 -10.65 9.59
CA ILE A 262 -13.67 -10.95 8.18
C ILE A 262 -13.39 -9.66 7.39
N ILE A 263 -14.16 -8.59 7.61
CA ILE A 263 -13.92 -7.29 6.97
C ILE A 263 -12.54 -6.73 7.36
N GLY A 264 -12.16 -6.84 8.63
CA GLY A 264 -10.82 -6.46 9.09
C GLY A 264 -9.73 -7.26 8.36
N LEU A 265 -9.90 -8.57 8.20
CA LEU A 265 -8.95 -9.41 7.49
C LEU A 265 -8.79 -8.98 6.02
N ILE A 266 -9.91 -8.71 5.33
CA ILE A 266 -9.89 -8.24 3.93
C ILE A 266 -9.10 -6.93 3.83
N GLN A 267 -9.35 -5.98 4.72
CA GLN A 267 -8.64 -4.69 4.73
C GLN A 267 -7.14 -4.85 5.01
N CYS A 268 -6.74 -5.77 5.90
CA CYS A 268 -5.33 -6.09 6.08
C CYS A 268 -4.69 -6.56 4.77
N LEU A 269 -5.37 -7.45 4.04
CA LEU A 269 -4.86 -8.02 2.78
C LEU A 269 -4.74 -6.97 1.66
N THR A 270 -5.65 -5.98 1.61
CA THR A 270 -5.59 -4.92 0.57
C THR A 270 -4.46 -3.92 0.81
N VAL A 271 -3.97 -3.79 2.04
CA VAL A 271 -2.91 -2.83 2.37
C VAL A 271 -1.50 -3.40 2.11
N ILE A 272 -1.32 -4.71 2.17
CA ILE A 272 0.00 -5.37 1.98
C ILE A 272 0.71 -4.95 0.67
N PRO A 273 0.05 -4.89 -0.51
CA PRO A 273 0.70 -4.47 -1.75
C PRO A 273 1.26 -3.04 -1.69
N GLU A 274 0.61 -2.14 -0.96
CA GLU A 274 1.03 -0.75 -0.84
C GLU A 274 2.29 -0.62 0.04
N PHE A 275 2.39 -1.43 1.12
CA PHE A 275 3.63 -1.55 1.90
C PHE A 275 4.81 -2.02 1.03
N ILE A 276 4.59 -3.01 0.16
CA ILE A 276 5.64 -3.53 -0.74
C ILE A 276 6.10 -2.43 -1.72
N LYS A 277 5.16 -1.67 -2.30
CA LYS A 277 5.49 -0.55 -3.21
C LYS A 277 6.27 0.56 -2.51
N ALA A 278 5.86 0.93 -1.30
CA ALA A 278 6.58 1.93 -0.51
C ALA A 278 7.98 1.47 -0.14
N GLN A 279 8.16 0.19 0.22
CA GLN A 279 9.48 -0.38 0.48
C GLN A 279 10.40 -0.29 -0.75
N ALA A 280 9.89 -0.64 -1.94
CA ALA A 280 10.64 -0.55 -3.17
C ALA A 280 11.06 0.91 -3.49
N SER A 281 10.13 1.86 -3.34
CA SER A 281 10.39 3.30 -3.56
C SER A 281 11.39 3.84 -2.54
N SER A 282 11.23 3.49 -1.26
CA SER A 282 12.14 3.89 -0.19
C SER A 282 13.56 3.37 -0.41
N ALA A 283 13.72 2.14 -0.89
CA ALA A 283 15.02 1.57 -1.21
C ALA A 283 15.76 2.35 -2.31
N LEU A 284 15.04 2.87 -3.31
CA LEU A 284 15.62 3.73 -4.35
C LEU A 284 16.08 5.09 -3.80
N LEU A 285 15.28 5.70 -2.93
CA LEU A 285 15.61 6.97 -2.28
C LEU A 285 16.82 6.83 -1.35
N LEU A 286 16.83 5.79 -0.51
CA LEU A 286 17.92 5.51 0.43
C LEU A 286 19.25 5.27 -0.29
N LYS A 287 19.25 4.67 -1.48
CA LYS A 287 20.47 4.52 -2.30
C LYS A 287 21.11 5.86 -2.66
N VAL A 288 20.35 6.95 -2.77
CA VAL A 288 20.88 8.29 -3.04
C VAL A 288 21.23 9.01 -1.74
N ILE A 289 20.36 8.94 -0.73
CA ILE A 289 20.56 9.59 0.57
C ILE A 289 21.82 9.06 1.28
N LEU A 290 22.05 7.75 1.23
CA LEU A 290 23.19 7.11 1.89
C LEU A 290 24.46 7.09 1.02
N ARG A 291 24.40 7.59 -0.21
CA ARG A 291 25.56 7.64 -1.11
C ARG A 291 26.54 8.71 -0.62
N LYS A 292 27.76 8.27 -0.28
CA LYS A 292 28.89 9.17 -0.02
C LYS A 292 29.55 9.55 -1.36
N PRO A 293 29.73 10.84 -1.69
CA PRO A 293 30.36 11.25 -2.92
C PRO A 293 31.86 10.93 -2.90
N GLY A 294 32.42 10.62 -4.06
CA GLY A 294 33.86 10.33 -4.19
C GLY A 294 34.73 11.59 -4.01
N ILE A 295 34.18 12.76 -4.33
CA ILE A 295 34.77 14.07 -4.08
C ILE A 295 33.97 14.73 -2.96
N PRO A 296 34.56 15.00 -1.79
CA PRO A 296 33.83 15.57 -0.67
C PRO A 296 33.37 17.00 -1.00
N PHE A 297 32.12 17.32 -0.70
CA PHE A 297 31.52 18.64 -0.96
C PHE A 297 32.20 19.79 -0.16
N ARG A 298 32.81 19.46 0.99
CA ARG A 298 33.54 20.39 1.85
C ARG A 298 34.83 19.76 2.34
N GLY A 299 35.83 20.59 2.59
CA GLY A 299 37.16 20.18 3.03
C GLY A 299 38.24 20.70 2.07
N GLY A 300 39.49 20.35 2.37
CA GLY A 300 40.65 20.85 1.64
C GLY A 300 41.32 22.04 2.33
N ALA A 301 42.52 22.37 1.84
CA ALA A 301 43.26 23.53 2.33
C ALA A 301 42.74 24.81 1.67
N SER A 302 42.60 25.87 2.47
CA SER A 302 42.33 27.22 1.97
C SER A 302 43.57 28.07 2.26
N PRO A 303 44.50 28.22 1.29
CA PRO A 303 45.73 28.98 1.51
C PRO A 303 45.45 30.48 1.54
N ASP A 304 46.05 31.19 2.51
CA ASP A 304 45.85 32.64 2.69
C ASP A 304 46.39 33.48 1.51
N ASN A 305 47.48 33.02 0.88
CA ASN A 305 48.12 33.67 -0.26
C ASN A 305 48.16 32.72 -1.47
N LEU A 306 47.36 33.02 -2.50
CA LEU A 306 47.27 32.22 -3.73
C LEU A 306 48.11 32.85 -4.85
N VAL A 307 49.23 32.21 -5.22
CA VAL A 307 50.11 32.67 -6.32
C VAL A 307 49.57 32.27 -7.70
N GLY A 308 48.75 31.22 -7.80
CA GLY A 308 48.04 30.85 -9.04
C GLY A 308 48.83 30.07 -10.09
N LYS A 309 49.99 29.48 -9.75
CA LYS A 309 50.75 28.63 -10.68
C LYS A 309 50.11 27.24 -10.83
N ILE A 310 49.59 26.92 -12.01
CA ILE A 310 48.93 25.64 -12.33
C ILE A 310 49.85 24.80 -13.23
N SER A 311 50.02 23.52 -12.91
CA SER A 311 50.75 22.56 -13.76
C SER A 311 50.03 21.23 -13.78
N PHE A 312 49.91 20.61 -14.95
CA PHE A 312 49.45 19.24 -15.13
C PHE A 312 50.68 18.33 -15.24
N LYS A 313 50.60 17.11 -14.70
CA LYS A 313 51.69 16.13 -14.76
C LYS A 313 51.09 14.75 -15.03
N ASP A 314 51.40 14.19 -16.20
CA ASP A 314 51.04 12.84 -16.62
C ASP A 314 49.56 12.50 -16.40
N VAL A 315 48.66 13.44 -16.70
CA VAL A 315 47.25 13.29 -16.40
C VAL A 315 46.58 12.39 -17.42
N THR A 316 45.99 11.30 -16.93
CA THR A 316 45.13 10.40 -17.71
C THR A 316 43.71 10.47 -17.17
N PHE A 317 42.75 10.80 -18.03
CA PHE A 317 41.35 11.02 -17.63
C PHE A 317 40.37 10.24 -18.51
N ARG A 318 39.34 9.69 -17.85
CA ARG A 318 38.25 8.93 -18.47
C ARG A 318 36.94 9.37 -17.83
N TYR A 319 35.92 9.64 -18.65
CA TYR A 319 34.59 9.94 -18.13
C TYR A 319 33.95 8.67 -17.53
N PRO A 320 33.27 8.76 -16.37
CA PRO A 320 32.59 7.62 -15.76
C PRO A 320 31.54 6.96 -16.67
N ALA A 321 30.88 7.75 -17.52
CA ALA A 321 29.91 7.24 -18.50
C ALA A 321 30.55 6.38 -19.62
N ARG A 322 31.86 6.52 -19.87
CA ARG A 322 32.62 5.78 -20.90
C ARG A 322 34.01 5.38 -20.38
N PRO A 323 34.09 4.43 -19.44
CA PRO A 323 35.34 4.09 -18.75
C PRO A 323 36.40 3.45 -19.68
N ASN A 324 35.99 2.95 -20.84
CA ASN A 324 36.87 2.31 -21.81
C ASN A 324 37.56 3.31 -22.75
N VAL A 325 37.16 4.58 -22.76
CA VAL A 325 37.70 5.60 -23.65
C VAL A 325 38.48 6.63 -22.83
N ALA A 326 39.79 6.70 -23.06
CA ALA A 326 40.62 7.75 -22.49
C ALA A 326 40.55 9.02 -23.33
N VAL A 327 40.18 10.13 -22.69
CA VAL A 327 40.09 11.46 -23.31
C VAL A 327 41.43 12.18 -23.21
N LEU A 328 42.07 12.13 -22.04
CA LEU A 328 43.44 12.59 -21.84
C LEU A 328 44.34 11.37 -21.63
N LYS A 329 45.52 11.39 -22.28
CA LYS A 329 46.55 10.36 -22.18
C LYS A 329 47.89 11.05 -21.97
N ASN A 330 48.45 10.93 -20.76
CA ASN A 330 49.72 11.55 -20.37
C ASN A 330 49.84 13.03 -20.76
N PHE A 331 48.79 13.82 -20.47
CA PHE A 331 48.76 15.27 -20.70
C PHE A 331 49.45 16.04 -19.56
#